data_AF-A0A7C1EQD5-F1
#
_entry.id   AF-A0A7C1EQD5-F1
#
_cell.length_a   1.000
_cell.length_b   1.000
_cell.length_c   1.000
_cell.angle_alpha   90.00
_cell.angle_beta   90.00
_cell.angle_gamma   90.00
#
_symmetry.space_group_name_H-M   'P 1'
#
loop_
_entity.id
_entity.type
_entity.pdbx_description
1 polymer ?
#
loop_
_entity_poly.entity_id
_entity_poly.type
_entity_poly.pdbx_seq_one_letter_code
_entity_poly.pdbx_strand_id
1 'polypeptide(L)'
;MSRRLFLLFTFAALGLVSPAPLQAWQLDHLELKHVAMPSVLPFDAATNSADFDEDGAEETLISTNSHAAIWAGSQIQWESPPAWQVEQAKVTDLNRDGIPEATLLVWRPFKPWPVDAWLPHGGRINGFHDSRGMSCHMILIGWKQGSFRELWAGSAMVDPVKIFTVADLMGNGQQYLVTLEGQYDDLPSSAARRLKVWEWNGFGFTNVNELEKAFSLMSTAEIDNRQILILSP
;
A
#
# COMPACT_ATOMS: atom_id res chain seq x y z
N MET A 1 -46.13 -6.84 28.79
CA MET A 1 -45.41 -6.91 27.49
C MET A 1 -44.06 -7.55 27.73
N SER A 2 -43.84 -8.76 27.21
CA SER A 2 -42.83 -9.68 27.74
C SER A 2 -41.41 -9.39 27.24
N ARG A 3 -40.43 -9.58 28.13
CA ARG A 3 -38.96 -9.53 27.93
C ARG A 3 -38.46 -10.40 26.75
N ARG A 4 -39.32 -11.24 26.16
CA ARG A 4 -39.04 -12.09 25.00
C ARG A 4 -39.12 -11.33 23.66
N LEU A 5 -39.82 -10.19 23.59
CA LEU A 5 -39.89 -9.41 22.35
C LEU A 5 -38.60 -8.61 22.07
N PHE A 6 -37.84 -8.22 23.10
CA PHE A 6 -36.62 -7.43 22.96
C PHE A 6 -35.41 -8.27 22.49
N LEU A 7 -35.34 -9.55 22.90
CA LEU A 7 -34.28 -10.47 22.48
C LEU A 7 -34.38 -10.90 21.00
N LEU A 8 -35.60 -10.91 20.42
CA LEU A 8 -35.79 -11.22 19.00
C LEU A 8 -35.34 -10.07 18.07
N PHE A 9 -35.41 -8.81 18.52
CA PHE A 9 -34.90 -7.67 17.74
C PHE A 9 -33.36 -7.57 17.78
N THR A 10 -32.72 -8.07 18.84
CA THR A 10 -31.25 -8.00 18.95
C THR A 10 -30.55 -9.05 18.07
N PHE A 11 -31.17 -10.22 17.87
CA PHE A 11 -30.66 -11.26 16.96
C PHE A 11 -30.98 -11.00 15.48
N ALA A 12 -32.10 -10.33 15.17
CA ALA A 12 -32.38 -9.92 13.79
C ALA A 12 -31.41 -8.84 13.28
N ALA A 13 -30.86 -8.00 14.16
CA ALA A 13 -29.85 -7.00 13.81
C ALA A 13 -28.46 -7.59 13.54
N LEU A 14 -28.14 -8.77 14.10
CA LEU A 14 -26.89 -9.51 13.83
C LEU A 14 -26.98 -10.40 12.58
N GLY A 15 -28.19 -10.67 12.07
CA GLY A 15 -28.43 -11.46 10.86
C GLY A 15 -28.35 -10.67 9.54
N LEU A 16 -28.12 -9.36 9.59
CA LEU A 16 -28.03 -8.48 8.40
C LEU A 16 -26.60 -8.10 8.01
N VAL A 17 -25.60 -8.56 8.78
CA VAL A 17 -24.19 -8.47 8.36
C VAL A 17 -23.82 -9.80 7.72
N SER A 18 -24.37 -10.08 6.53
CA SER A 18 -23.68 -11.05 5.67
C SER A 18 -22.27 -10.50 5.47
N PRO A 19 -21.20 -11.27 5.73
CA PRO A 19 -19.87 -10.82 5.38
C PRO A 19 -19.90 -10.44 3.90
N ALA A 20 -19.43 -9.23 3.58
CA ALA A 20 -19.40 -8.78 2.20
C ALA A 20 -18.67 -9.85 1.36
N PRO A 21 -19.22 -10.25 0.20
CA PRO A 21 -18.66 -11.35 -0.55
C PRO A 21 -17.23 -11.00 -0.97
N LEU A 22 -16.29 -11.88 -0.62
CA LEU A 22 -14.92 -11.77 -1.09
C LEU A 22 -14.89 -11.97 -2.61
N GLN A 23 -14.13 -11.14 -3.30
CA GLN A 23 -13.92 -11.20 -4.75
C GLN A 23 -12.46 -11.49 -5.03
N ALA A 24 -12.21 -12.40 -5.97
CA ALA A 24 -10.86 -12.73 -6.42
C ALA A 24 -10.61 -12.13 -7.80
N TRP A 25 -9.43 -11.55 -7.98
CA TRP A 25 -9.00 -10.90 -9.21
C TRP A 25 -7.61 -11.37 -9.58
N GLN A 26 -7.39 -11.62 -10.88
CA GLN A 26 -6.09 -11.96 -11.43
C GLN A 26 -5.70 -10.91 -12.47
N LEU A 27 -4.44 -10.50 -12.47
CA LEU A 27 -3.90 -9.66 -13.54
C LEU A 27 -3.48 -10.55 -14.71
N ASP A 28 -4.07 -10.31 -15.88
CA ASP A 28 -3.75 -11.02 -17.12
C ASP A 28 -3.63 -10.02 -18.25
N HIS A 29 -2.46 -9.96 -18.91
CA HIS A 29 -2.14 -8.95 -19.92
C HIS A 29 -2.44 -7.51 -19.46
N LEU A 30 -2.06 -7.18 -18.21
CA LEU A 30 -2.33 -5.89 -17.55
C LEU A 30 -3.82 -5.58 -17.35
N GLU A 31 -4.70 -6.58 -17.47
CA GLU A 31 -6.13 -6.46 -17.20
C GLU A 31 -6.53 -7.23 -15.94
N LEU A 32 -7.20 -6.58 -14.99
CA LEU A 32 -7.77 -7.27 -13.84
C LEU A 32 -9.04 -8.03 -14.23
N LYS A 33 -8.97 -9.36 -14.18
CA LYS A 33 -10.09 -10.24 -14.49
C LYS A 33 -10.61 -10.85 -13.20
N HIS A 34 -11.92 -10.77 -13.01
CA HIS A 34 -12.59 -11.47 -11.92
C HIS A 34 -12.47 -12.97 -12.14
N VAL A 35 -12.03 -13.70 -11.11
CA VAL A 35 -11.84 -15.15 -11.13
C VAL A 35 -12.66 -15.82 -10.03
N ALA A 36 -12.90 -17.12 -10.17
CA ALA A 36 -13.55 -17.87 -9.10
C ALA A 36 -12.67 -17.85 -7.85
N MET A 37 -13.29 -17.68 -6.67
CA MET A 37 -12.57 -17.77 -5.40
C MET A 37 -11.97 -19.17 -5.25
N PRO A 38 -10.64 -19.32 -5.08
CA PRO A 38 -10.04 -20.62 -4.88
C PRO A 38 -10.50 -21.25 -3.56
N SER A 39 -10.59 -22.58 -3.54
CA SER A 39 -10.97 -23.34 -2.36
C SER A 39 -9.90 -23.36 -1.27
N VAL A 40 -8.65 -23.04 -1.63
CA VAL A 40 -7.49 -22.96 -0.73
C VAL A 40 -6.75 -21.66 -1.05
N LEU A 41 -6.48 -20.88 0.00
CA LEU A 41 -5.79 -19.60 -0.08
C LEU A 41 -4.54 -19.67 0.80
N PRO A 42 -3.38 -20.05 0.25
CA PRO A 42 -2.14 -19.85 0.97
C PRO A 42 -1.85 -18.34 0.97
N PHE A 43 -1.78 -17.78 2.17
CA PHE A 43 -1.37 -16.39 2.35
C PHE A 43 0.13 -16.38 2.62
N ASP A 44 0.87 -15.61 1.83
CA ASP A 44 2.28 -15.40 2.06
C ASP A 44 2.46 -14.56 3.32
N ALA A 45 3.32 -15.04 4.23
CA ALA A 45 3.78 -14.21 5.33
C ALA A 45 4.64 -13.09 4.74
N ALA A 46 4.30 -11.84 5.06
CA ALA A 46 5.14 -10.71 4.64
C ALA A 46 6.52 -10.85 5.27
N THR A 47 7.55 -10.85 4.43
CA THR A 47 8.94 -10.81 4.89
C THR A 47 9.27 -9.40 5.37
N ASN A 48 9.81 -9.31 6.58
CA ASN A 48 10.25 -8.05 7.18
C ASN A 48 11.79 -7.93 7.21
N SER A 49 12.51 -8.90 6.65
CA SER A 49 13.97 -8.95 6.63
C SER A 49 14.48 -9.20 5.22
N ALA A 50 15.60 -8.60 4.88
CA ALA A 50 16.30 -8.79 3.61
C ALA A 50 17.73 -8.25 3.73
N ASP A 51 18.63 -8.71 2.88
CA ASP A 51 19.94 -8.12 2.68
C ASP A 51 19.78 -6.89 1.75
N PHE A 52 19.68 -5.69 2.34
CA PHE A 52 19.43 -4.45 1.59
C PHE A 52 20.70 -3.87 0.98
N ASP A 53 21.88 -4.20 1.52
CA ASP A 53 23.17 -3.63 1.12
C ASP A 53 24.11 -4.62 0.40
N GLU A 54 23.64 -5.85 0.20
CA GLU A 54 24.33 -6.97 -0.44
C GLU A 54 25.62 -7.40 0.28
N ASP A 55 25.69 -7.23 1.60
CA ASP A 55 26.83 -7.66 2.42
C ASP A 55 26.76 -9.14 2.88
N GLY A 56 25.62 -9.80 2.64
CA GLY A 56 25.34 -11.19 3.00
C GLY A 56 24.68 -11.38 4.37
N ALA A 57 24.44 -10.32 5.13
CA ALA A 57 23.61 -10.32 6.32
C ALA A 57 22.22 -9.71 6.04
N GLU A 58 21.20 -10.13 6.77
CA GLU A 58 19.87 -9.53 6.63
C GLU A 58 19.68 -8.37 7.61
N GLU A 59 19.21 -7.24 7.12
CA GLU A 59 18.58 -6.20 7.93
C GLU A 59 17.10 -6.50 8.15
N THR A 60 16.54 -5.90 9.19
CA THR A 60 15.12 -6.02 9.53
C THR A 60 14.41 -4.68 9.48
N LEU A 61 13.35 -4.60 8.69
CA LEU A 61 12.41 -3.49 8.63
C LEU A 61 11.35 -3.64 9.72
N ILE A 62 11.27 -2.65 10.60
CA ILE A 62 10.28 -2.58 11.68
C ILE A 62 9.44 -1.32 11.49
N SER A 63 8.11 -1.46 11.52
CA SER A 63 7.18 -0.32 11.51
C SER A 63 6.23 -0.42 12.70
N THR A 64 6.33 0.55 13.62
CA THR A 64 5.47 0.62 14.82
C THR A 64 5.20 2.08 15.18
N ASN A 65 4.04 2.39 15.76
CA ASN A 65 3.69 3.73 16.24
C ASN A 65 3.91 4.85 15.20
N SER A 66 3.50 4.61 13.94
CA SER A 66 3.67 5.54 12.81
C SER A 66 5.13 5.89 12.46
N HIS A 67 6.07 5.02 12.82
CA HIS A 67 7.49 5.16 12.55
C HIS A 67 8.05 3.86 11.95
N ALA A 68 8.95 3.99 10.97
CA ALA A 68 9.69 2.86 10.40
C ALA A 68 11.19 2.99 10.63
N ALA A 69 11.86 1.87 10.85
CA ALA A 69 13.30 1.78 11.01
C ALA A 69 13.85 0.50 10.38
N ILE A 70 15.08 0.57 9.87
CA ILE A 70 15.84 -0.58 9.34
C ILE A 70 16.98 -0.85 10.31
N TRP A 71 17.09 -2.11 10.74
CA TRP A 71 18.03 -2.56 11.76
C TRP A 71 19.02 -3.58 11.19
N ALA A 72 20.31 -3.36 11.41
CA ALA A 72 21.34 -4.38 11.24
C ALA A 72 21.67 -4.95 12.63
N GLY A 73 21.13 -6.12 12.95
CA GLY A 73 21.20 -6.69 14.30
C GLY A 73 20.57 -5.77 15.34
N SER A 74 21.40 -5.17 16.21
CA SER A 74 20.97 -4.25 17.28
C SER A 74 21.18 -2.76 16.96
N GLN A 75 21.69 -2.44 15.76
CA GLN A 75 21.95 -1.07 15.34
C GLN A 75 20.91 -0.59 14.34
N ILE A 76 20.34 0.59 14.58
CA ILE A 76 19.49 1.28 13.61
C ILE A 76 20.40 1.84 12.51
N GLN A 77 20.20 1.39 11.28
CA GLN A 77 20.88 1.89 10.09
C GLN A 77 20.12 3.04 9.44
N TRP A 78 18.79 3.02 9.57
CA TRP A 78 17.92 4.08 9.07
C TRP A 78 16.66 4.18 9.92
N GLU A 79 16.15 5.40 10.05
CA GLU A 79 14.88 5.67 10.70
C GLU A 79 14.10 6.75 9.93
N SER A 80 12.77 6.61 9.90
CA SER A 80 11.88 7.58 9.27
C SER A 80 11.93 8.92 10.02
N PRO A 81 11.92 10.07 9.31
CA PRO A 81 11.89 11.38 9.94
C PRO A 81 10.71 11.55 10.92
N PRO A 82 10.87 12.28 12.03
CA PRO A 82 9.84 12.41 13.06
C PRO A 82 8.57 13.14 12.59
N ALA A 83 8.65 13.88 11.48
CA ALA A 83 7.50 14.54 10.88
C ALA A 83 6.66 13.61 9.97
N TRP A 84 7.13 12.38 9.74
CA TRP A 84 6.41 11.39 8.94
C TRP A 84 5.49 10.56 9.84
N GLN A 85 4.36 10.15 9.28
CA GLN A 85 3.47 9.14 9.83
C GLN A 85 3.49 7.96 8.86
N VAL A 86 4.25 6.93 9.21
CA VAL A 86 4.37 5.71 8.40
C VAL A 86 3.21 4.77 8.73
N GLU A 87 2.26 4.63 7.80
CA GLU A 87 1.08 3.80 7.99
C GLU A 87 1.32 2.33 7.63
N GLN A 88 2.18 2.09 6.64
CA GLN A 88 2.57 0.75 6.21
C GLN A 88 4.02 0.74 5.69
N ALA A 89 4.71 -0.37 5.93
CA ALA A 89 6.06 -0.63 5.45
C ALA A 89 6.18 -2.08 4.99
N LYS A 90 6.82 -2.33 3.85
CA LYS A 90 7.06 -3.68 3.30
C LYS A 90 8.45 -3.75 2.67
N VAL A 91 9.09 -4.92 2.78
CA VAL A 91 10.27 -5.27 1.98
C VAL A 91 9.82 -5.64 0.57
N THR A 92 10.43 -5.05 -0.44
CA THR A 92 10.02 -5.15 -1.86
C THR A 92 11.20 -5.07 -2.81
N ASP A 93 10.96 -5.31 -4.09
CA ASP A 93 11.81 -4.91 -5.23
C ASP A 93 10.88 -4.33 -6.30
N LEU A 94 10.32 -3.14 -6.01
CA LEU A 94 9.43 -2.43 -6.91
C LEU A 94 10.20 -1.70 -8.01
N ASN A 95 11.42 -1.25 -7.75
CA ASN A 95 12.25 -0.56 -8.73
C ASN A 95 12.88 -1.53 -9.76
N ARG A 96 12.82 -2.84 -9.50
CA ARG A 96 13.25 -3.95 -10.37
C ARG A 96 14.75 -3.95 -10.66
N ASP A 97 15.56 -3.51 -9.72
CA ASP A 97 17.03 -3.59 -9.81
C ASP A 97 17.59 -4.88 -9.18
N GLY A 98 16.74 -5.68 -8.53
CA GLY A 98 17.10 -6.94 -7.90
C GLY A 98 17.63 -6.80 -6.48
N ILE A 99 17.76 -5.57 -5.98
CA ILE A 99 18.18 -5.27 -4.61
C ILE A 99 16.94 -4.87 -3.80
N PRO A 100 16.67 -5.51 -2.65
CA PRO A 100 15.53 -5.17 -1.82
C PRO A 100 15.52 -3.72 -1.33
N GLU A 101 14.32 -3.17 -1.21
CA GLU A 101 14.04 -1.84 -0.69
C GLU A 101 12.82 -1.86 0.24
N ALA A 102 12.75 -0.87 1.13
CA ALA A 102 11.64 -0.67 2.03
C ALA A 102 10.65 0.29 1.37
N THR A 103 9.51 -0.24 0.94
CA THR A 103 8.40 0.55 0.45
C THR A 103 7.55 1.03 1.62
N LEU A 104 7.35 2.35 1.70
CA LEU A 104 6.63 3.01 2.77
C LEU A 104 5.41 3.75 2.23
N LEU A 105 4.28 3.58 2.92
CA LEU A 105 3.13 4.48 2.83
C LEU A 105 3.25 5.54 3.93
N VAL A 106 3.41 6.79 3.51
CA VAL A 106 3.77 7.89 4.41
C VAL A 106 2.79 9.05 4.29
N TRP A 107 2.31 9.53 5.43
CA TRP A 107 1.71 10.85 5.55
C TRP A 107 2.74 11.83 6.11
N ARG A 108 2.95 12.97 5.45
CA ARG A 108 3.89 14.01 5.92
C ARG A 108 3.36 15.40 5.59
N PRO A 109 3.86 16.48 6.24
CA PRO A 109 3.45 17.83 5.89
C PRO A 109 3.64 18.11 4.40
N PHE A 110 2.57 18.61 3.76
CA PHE A 110 2.56 18.94 2.35
C PHE A 110 3.62 19.99 2.04
N LYS A 111 4.31 19.80 0.91
CA LYS A 111 5.21 20.79 0.33
C LYS A 111 4.97 20.86 -1.18
N PRO A 112 4.75 22.06 -1.75
CA PRO A 112 4.71 22.23 -3.19
C PRO A 112 6.07 21.90 -3.80
N TRP A 113 6.12 21.63 -5.10
CA TRP A 113 7.39 21.49 -5.78
C TRP A 113 8.13 22.82 -5.81
N PRO A 114 9.48 22.84 -5.72
CA PRO A 114 10.24 24.09 -5.77
C PRO A 114 9.94 24.93 -7.02
N VAL A 115 9.63 24.28 -8.16
CA VAL A 115 9.27 24.95 -9.42
C VAL A 115 7.91 25.65 -9.36
N ASP A 116 6.99 25.20 -8.50
CA ASP A 116 5.64 25.75 -8.40
C ASP A 116 5.64 27.21 -7.95
N ALA A 117 6.71 27.66 -7.27
CA ALA A 117 6.90 29.05 -6.87
C ALA A 117 6.93 30.03 -8.06
N TRP A 118 7.15 29.54 -9.28
CA TRP A 118 7.22 30.33 -10.51
C TRP A 118 5.98 30.15 -11.40
N LEU A 119 4.99 29.37 -10.97
CA LEU A 119 3.77 29.11 -11.74
C LEU A 119 2.65 30.09 -11.32
N PRO A 120 2.06 30.88 -12.25
CA PRO A 120 1.04 31.89 -11.93
C PRO A 120 -0.22 31.35 -11.26
N HIS A 121 -0.51 30.06 -11.44
CA HIS A 121 -1.71 29.39 -10.95
C HIS A 121 -1.42 28.32 -9.89
N GLY A 122 -0.22 28.35 -9.30
CA GLY A 122 0.23 27.34 -8.35
C GLY A 122 0.62 26.01 -9.00
N GLY A 123 1.04 25.09 -8.14
CA GLY A 123 1.54 23.77 -8.53
C GLY A 123 0.47 22.76 -8.90
N ARG A 124 0.84 21.77 -9.71
CA ARG A 124 -0.07 20.68 -10.15
C ARG A 124 -0.59 19.83 -8.99
N ILE A 125 0.09 19.85 -7.85
CA ILE A 125 -0.23 19.07 -6.66
C ILE A 125 -0.75 19.93 -5.49
N ASN A 126 -1.05 21.21 -5.72
CA ASN A 126 -1.35 22.18 -4.63
C ASN A 126 -2.53 21.78 -3.74
N GLY A 127 -3.46 20.97 -4.24
CA GLY A 127 -4.61 20.47 -3.48
C GLY A 127 -4.45 19.04 -2.95
N PHE A 128 -3.27 18.44 -3.05
CA PHE A 128 -3.06 17.03 -2.71
C PHE A 128 -2.65 16.87 -1.25
N HIS A 129 -3.51 17.35 -0.36
CA HIS A 129 -3.33 17.26 1.08
C HIS A 129 -4.68 17.34 1.79
N ASP A 130 -4.74 16.84 3.02
CA ASP A 130 -5.92 16.94 3.87
C ASP A 130 -6.10 18.34 4.48
N SER A 131 -7.20 18.52 5.21
CA SER A 131 -7.51 19.75 5.95
C SER A 131 -6.49 20.11 7.04
N ARG A 132 -5.60 19.18 7.43
CA ARG A 132 -4.49 19.39 8.38
C ARG A 132 -3.19 19.76 7.67
N GLY A 133 -3.16 19.78 6.34
CA GLY A 133 -1.97 20.03 5.53
C GLY A 133 -1.03 18.83 5.42
N MET A 134 -1.54 17.61 5.62
CA MET A 134 -0.78 16.36 5.45
C MET A 134 -1.07 15.76 4.07
N SER A 135 -0.02 15.34 3.37
CA SER A 135 -0.11 14.68 2.07
C SER A 135 0.34 13.22 2.16
N CYS A 136 -0.29 12.37 1.34
CA CYS A 136 0.00 10.95 1.24
C CYS A 136 1.07 10.67 0.16
N HIS A 137 2.03 9.81 0.45
CA HIS A 137 3.14 9.47 -0.41
C HIS A 137 3.47 7.97 -0.36
N MET A 138 3.93 7.44 -1.50
CA MET A 138 4.73 6.22 -1.54
C MET A 138 6.21 6.61 -1.59
N ILE A 139 7.06 5.93 -0.83
CA ILE A 139 8.50 6.19 -0.76
C ILE A 139 9.26 4.86 -0.76
N LEU A 140 10.33 4.77 -1.54
CA LEU A 140 11.27 3.65 -1.55
C LEU A 140 12.55 4.07 -0.82
N ILE A 141 12.86 3.37 0.27
CA ILE A 141 14.11 3.52 1.02
C ILE A 141 15.00 2.32 0.72
N GLY A 142 16.25 2.55 0.37
CA GLY A 142 17.18 1.45 0.13
C GLY A 142 18.62 1.90 0.22
N TRP A 143 19.53 0.94 0.11
CA TRP A 143 20.96 1.19 0.21
C TRP A 143 21.51 1.75 -1.09
N LYS A 144 22.20 2.89 -1.02
CA LYS A 144 22.89 3.45 -2.18
C LYS A 144 24.07 4.28 -1.73
N GLN A 145 25.21 4.08 -2.38
CA GLN A 145 26.44 4.85 -2.07
C GLN A 145 26.81 4.82 -0.58
N GLY A 146 26.75 3.63 0.04
CA GLY A 146 27.22 3.40 1.42
C GLY A 146 26.29 3.88 2.53
N SER A 147 25.03 4.20 2.23
CA SER A 147 24.03 4.49 3.24
C SER A 147 22.61 4.25 2.74
N PHE A 148 21.69 3.97 3.66
CA PHE A 148 20.25 4.06 3.38
C PHE A 148 19.83 5.48 3.01
N ARG A 149 18.96 5.60 2.01
CA ARG A 149 18.38 6.87 1.56
C ARG A 149 17.11 6.64 0.77
N GLU A 150 16.39 7.72 0.48
CA GLU A 150 15.30 7.70 -0.49
C GLU A 150 15.88 7.34 -1.87
N LEU A 151 15.59 6.13 -2.36
CA LEU A 151 15.86 5.74 -3.75
C LEU A 151 14.86 6.44 -4.68
N TRP A 152 13.63 6.55 -4.22
CA TRP A 152 12.56 7.28 -4.86
C TRP A 152 11.57 7.80 -3.82
N ALA A 153 11.09 9.04 -4.02
CA ALA A 153 10.02 9.61 -3.21
C ALA A 153 8.94 10.17 -4.13
N GLY A 154 7.75 9.57 -4.08
CA GLY A 154 6.60 10.04 -4.82
C GLY A 154 6.20 11.45 -4.41
N SER A 155 5.68 12.20 -5.37
CA SER A 155 4.97 13.44 -5.07
C SER A 155 3.70 13.14 -4.27
N ALA A 156 3.07 14.19 -3.72
CA ALA A 156 1.78 14.00 -3.06
C ALA A 156 0.80 13.30 -4.00
N MET A 157 0.13 12.26 -3.52
CA MET A 157 -0.83 11.49 -4.30
C MET A 157 -2.14 12.29 -4.44
N VAL A 158 -2.76 12.26 -5.63
CA VAL A 158 -4.06 12.89 -5.87
C VAL A 158 -5.17 12.25 -5.05
N ASP A 159 -5.21 10.91 -5.06
CA ASP A 159 -6.08 10.07 -4.24
C ASP A 159 -5.18 9.40 -3.19
N PRO A 160 -5.36 9.64 -1.88
CA PRO A 160 -4.49 9.06 -0.87
C PRO A 160 -4.66 7.53 -0.79
N VAL A 161 -3.53 6.84 -0.70
CA VAL A 161 -3.47 5.39 -0.50
C VAL A 161 -3.87 5.08 0.95
N LYS A 162 -4.82 4.16 1.12
CA LYS A 162 -5.27 3.65 2.43
C LYS A 162 -4.50 2.41 2.86
N ILE A 163 -4.25 1.54 1.91
CA ILE A 163 -3.47 0.31 2.07
C ILE A 163 -2.83 -0.03 0.74
N PHE A 164 -1.63 -0.59 0.79
CA PHE A 164 -1.00 -1.19 -0.37
C PHE A 164 -0.57 -2.63 -0.10
N THR A 165 -0.47 -3.39 -1.18
CA THR A 165 0.25 -4.66 -1.22
C THR A 165 1.14 -4.70 -2.45
N VAL A 166 2.06 -5.65 -2.46
CA VAL A 166 3.02 -5.84 -3.53
C VAL A 166 3.09 -7.32 -3.85
N ALA A 167 3.07 -7.67 -5.14
CA ALA A 167 3.13 -9.05 -5.59
C ALA A 167 3.60 -9.14 -7.04
N ASP A 168 4.21 -10.27 -7.40
CA ASP A 168 4.38 -10.68 -8.79
C ASP A 168 3.05 -11.23 -9.34
N LEU A 169 2.19 -10.30 -9.79
CA LEU A 169 0.84 -10.62 -10.27
C LEU A 169 0.80 -11.39 -11.59
N MET A 170 1.91 -11.47 -12.32
CA MET A 170 1.97 -12.14 -13.63
C MET A 170 2.90 -13.37 -13.65
N GLY A 171 3.56 -13.70 -12.53
CA GLY A 171 4.47 -14.84 -12.42
C GLY A 171 5.74 -14.67 -13.26
N ASN A 172 6.19 -13.44 -13.50
CA ASN A 172 7.35 -13.13 -14.33
C ASN A 172 8.56 -12.62 -13.54
N GLY A 173 8.52 -12.73 -12.21
CA GLY A 173 9.52 -12.24 -11.27
C GLY A 173 9.45 -10.73 -11.01
N GLN A 174 8.52 -10.00 -11.62
CA GLN A 174 8.41 -8.55 -11.46
C GLN A 174 7.28 -8.17 -10.53
N GLN A 175 7.60 -7.37 -9.52
CA GLN A 175 6.59 -6.90 -8.58
C GLN A 175 5.73 -5.78 -9.19
N TYR A 176 4.47 -5.76 -8.77
CA TYR A 176 3.48 -4.72 -9.01
C TYR A 176 3.05 -4.15 -7.67
N LEU A 177 2.91 -2.82 -7.62
CA LEU A 177 2.31 -2.14 -6.49
C LEU A 177 0.79 -2.11 -6.70
N VAL A 178 0.04 -2.56 -5.71
CA VAL A 178 -1.43 -2.52 -5.72
C VAL A 178 -1.90 -1.66 -4.56
N THR A 179 -2.72 -0.66 -4.84
CA THR A 179 -3.21 0.31 -3.85
C THR A 179 -4.73 0.27 -3.76
N LEU A 180 -5.26 0.40 -2.54
CA LEU A 180 -6.62 0.86 -2.32
C LEU A 180 -6.58 2.35 -1.99
N GLU A 181 -7.29 3.16 -2.77
CA GLU A 181 -7.21 4.62 -2.72
C GLU A 181 -8.56 5.26 -2.34
N GLY A 182 -8.48 6.29 -1.51
CA GLY A 182 -9.62 7.05 -1.00
C GLY A 182 -9.61 8.49 -1.46
N GLN A 183 -10.15 9.36 -0.61
CA GLN A 183 -10.09 10.80 -0.74
C GLN A 183 -9.47 11.40 0.51
N TYR A 184 -8.86 12.57 0.36
CA TYR A 184 -8.44 13.35 1.52
C TYR A 184 -9.65 13.66 2.41
N ASP A 185 -9.40 13.74 3.72
CA ASP A 185 -10.41 13.93 4.77
C ASP A 185 -11.43 12.78 4.93
N ASP A 186 -11.25 11.65 4.25
CA ASP A 186 -11.99 10.43 4.56
C ASP A 186 -11.76 10.01 6.03
N LEU A 187 -12.82 9.51 6.68
CA LEU A 187 -12.66 8.82 7.95
C LEU A 187 -11.77 7.56 7.76
N PRO A 188 -10.93 7.19 8.74
CA PRO A 188 -10.09 5.99 8.64
C PRO A 188 -10.87 4.73 8.22
N SER A 189 -12.09 4.56 8.75
CA SER A 189 -12.98 3.42 8.48
C SER A 189 -13.72 3.48 7.13
N SER A 190 -13.59 4.55 6.35
CA SER A 190 -14.27 4.66 5.05
C SER A 190 -13.75 3.58 4.10
N ALA A 191 -14.60 3.04 3.22
CA ALA A 191 -14.10 2.21 2.13
C ALA A 191 -13.21 3.03 1.19
N ALA A 192 -12.19 2.40 0.62
CA ALA A 192 -11.51 2.93 -0.56
C ALA A 192 -12.51 2.97 -1.73
N ARG A 193 -12.28 3.87 -2.69
CA ARG A 193 -13.13 4.06 -3.88
C ARG A 193 -12.51 3.45 -5.14
N ARG A 194 -11.21 3.18 -5.09
CA ARG A 194 -10.45 2.66 -6.23
C ARG A 194 -9.46 1.62 -5.76
N LEU A 195 -9.33 0.56 -6.54
CA LEU A 195 -8.12 -0.23 -6.57
C LEU A 195 -7.30 0.19 -7.79
N LYS A 196 -5.99 0.37 -7.64
CA LYS A 196 -5.08 0.61 -8.76
C LYS A 196 -3.92 -0.36 -8.72
N VAL A 197 -3.49 -0.79 -9.90
CA VAL A 197 -2.28 -1.58 -10.13
C VAL A 197 -1.27 -0.69 -10.83
N TRP A 198 -0.08 -0.65 -10.28
CA TRP A 198 1.00 0.21 -10.71
C TRP A 198 2.22 -0.62 -11.09
N GLU A 199 2.84 -0.28 -12.21
CA GLU A 199 4.14 -0.81 -12.61
C GLU A 199 5.23 0.26 -12.49
N TRP A 200 6.45 -0.17 -12.18
CA TRP A 200 7.60 0.70 -12.26
C TRP A 200 8.07 0.89 -13.70
N ASN A 201 8.31 2.14 -14.08
CA ASN A 201 8.68 2.53 -15.45
C ASN A 201 10.13 3.05 -15.59
N GLY A 202 10.96 2.88 -14.56
CA GLY A 202 12.34 3.39 -14.52
C GLY A 202 12.51 4.81 -13.95
N PHE A 203 11.41 5.53 -13.71
CA PHE A 203 11.41 6.84 -13.05
C PHE A 203 10.43 6.91 -11.88
N GLY A 204 9.29 6.24 -12.00
CA GLY A 204 8.21 6.22 -11.02
C GLY A 204 7.22 5.11 -11.36
N PHE A 205 6.00 5.29 -10.90
CA PHE A 205 4.92 4.34 -11.10
C PHE A 205 3.95 4.79 -12.18
N THR A 206 3.55 3.87 -13.06
CA THR A 206 2.50 4.05 -14.05
C THR A 206 1.31 3.19 -13.69
N ASN A 207 0.10 3.76 -13.68
CA ASN A 207 -1.12 2.98 -13.51
C ASN A 207 -1.32 2.12 -14.77
N VAL A 208 -1.41 0.81 -14.59
CA VAL A 208 -1.66 -0.16 -15.67
C VAL A 208 -3.07 -0.74 -15.64
N ASN A 209 -3.73 -0.71 -14.47
CA ASN A 209 -5.11 -1.14 -14.34
C ASN A 209 -5.79 -0.51 -13.12
N GLU A 210 -7.11 -0.36 -13.18
CA GLU A 210 -7.88 0.13 -12.05
C GLU A 210 -9.30 -0.44 -12.01
N LEU A 211 -9.85 -0.51 -10.79
CA LEU A 211 -11.24 -0.83 -10.53
C LEU A 211 -11.84 0.30 -9.68
N GLU A 212 -12.86 0.98 -10.19
CA GLU A 212 -13.58 2.03 -9.45
C GLU A 212 -14.81 1.43 -8.75
N LYS A 213 -14.60 0.94 -7.52
CA LYS A 213 -15.61 0.34 -6.64
C LYS A 213 -15.21 0.54 -5.17
N ALA A 214 -16.19 0.37 -4.27
CA ALA A 214 -15.91 0.37 -2.84
C ALA A 214 -15.14 -0.88 -2.43
N PHE A 215 -14.05 -0.70 -1.69
CA PHE A 215 -13.27 -1.79 -1.10
C PHE A 215 -12.86 -1.46 0.34
N SER A 216 -12.97 -2.42 1.25
CA SER A 216 -12.60 -2.27 2.65
C SER A 216 -11.30 -3.02 2.99
N LEU A 217 -11.01 -4.13 2.32
CA LEU A 217 -9.82 -4.95 2.54
C LEU A 217 -9.22 -5.43 1.23
N MET A 218 -7.92 -5.69 1.26
CA MET A 218 -7.15 -6.30 0.20
C MET A 218 -6.10 -7.25 0.79
N SER A 219 -5.96 -8.42 0.17
CA SER A 219 -4.86 -9.34 0.41
C SER A 219 -4.41 -9.97 -0.90
N THR A 220 -3.20 -10.50 -0.92
CA THR A 220 -2.71 -11.37 -1.98
C THR A 220 -2.72 -12.83 -1.51
N ALA A 221 -2.84 -13.76 -2.44
CA ALA A 221 -2.68 -15.19 -2.22
C ALA A 221 -2.05 -15.83 -3.47
N GLU A 222 -1.21 -16.85 -3.28
CA GLU A 222 -0.57 -17.57 -4.38
C GLU A 222 -1.35 -18.85 -4.74
N ILE A 223 -1.78 -19.02 -5.98
CA ILE A 223 -2.41 -20.24 -6.48
C ILE A 223 -1.75 -20.67 -7.77
N ASP A 224 -1.32 -21.93 -7.86
CA ASP A 224 -0.73 -22.52 -9.06
C ASP A 224 0.40 -21.66 -9.67
N ASN A 225 1.29 -21.15 -8.82
CA ASN A 225 2.40 -20.23 -9.15
C ASN A 225 1.94 -18.88 -9.75
N ARG A 226 0.73 -18.42 -9.39
CA ARG A 226 0.19 -17.12 -9.78
C ARG A 226 -0.37 -16.41 -8.55
N GLN A 227 -0.05 -15.14 -8.39
CA GLN A 227 -0.63 -14.31 -7.34
C GLN A 227 -2.02 -13.83 -7.77
N ILE A 228 -3.01 -13.99 -6.89
CA ILE A 228 -4.34 -13.40 -7.02
C ILE A 228 -4.55 -12.32 -5.96
N LEU A 229 -5.39 -11.35 -6.29
CA LEU A 229 -5.87 -10.33 -5.37
C LEU A 229 -7.22 -10.74 -4.80
N ILE A 230 -7.35 -10.68 -3.48
CA ILE A 230 -8.59 -10.95 -2.75
C ILE A 230 -9.06 -9.64 -2.14
N LEU A 231 -10.28 -9.25 -2.47
CA LEU A 231 -10.87 -7.96 -2.09
C LEU A 231 -12.19 -8.17 -1.36
N SER A 232 -12.46 -7.34 -0.35
CA SER A 232 -13.80 -7.22 0.25
C SER A 232 -14.39 -5.84 -0.06
N PRO A 233 -15.70 -5.76 -0.40
CA PRO A 233 -16.43 -4.49 -0.48
C PRO A 233 -16.41 -3.67 0.82
#